data_AF-A0A3M7M756-F1
#
_entry.id   AF-A0A3M7M756-F1
#
_cell.length_a   1.000
_cell.length_b   1.000
_cell.length_c   1.000
_cell.angle_alpha   90.00
_cell.angle_beta   90.00
_cell.angle_gamma   90.00
#
_symmetry.space_group_name_H-M   'P 1'
#
loop_
_entity.id
_entity.type
_entity.pdbx_description
1 polymer ?
#
loop_
_entity_poly.entity_id
_entity_poly.type
_entity_poly.pdbx_seq_one_letter_code
_entity_poly.pdbx_strand_id
1 'polypeptide(L)'
;MTWQSCRPNNTDDGVYNLMVLKHLTEQGWEPTRILSKLKYFAVPPTYTVEGLALLDCLEKLSARYPHALNVHRRVYLKVAEAAASAEASTSLSQDIQLLMTIRTTLQAIHAADPKVTSRAITVAGEVTNKIQDHNIRKSLRSIQSDIHHDKQALMSLIARAAADSNFCPAVEQVLLCLPRNRLDLLVTLLTRSLAETIEKDQVMSHASHRAHLSAWLTILGTLDARVDMRNATYLNSAIKLLANYVFPSRISGDMRARVLLIVSVFQLTHNTPSFSDSRERILHLVYSSTSPVPGQKKQLVLEFEETLALILAHMSRTTRFYTPMINVVIGLFTHHAQLHRLYRFLWAMDKQGLTLDDASSIQALVKKQVASLPEDTASLTERQRQHYAFALRTCQNTIKLLRKVAAKDTTAALQATEEKTLALQAHREFTAVLDRAAENNALPQVYTTLTADVPSSQRTALIHQLAHHYSLMTTRSHRETWRSIYYLYVFLETQSLPIGPLFTKAVVRSSIIRPLIEHRFVSARRLIWVCNLVARVESERVAKQVENNFWLWRGNLITHAKDVHNEAGGDRKAKASISRLKGIGLL
;
A
#
# COMPACT_ATOMS: atom_id res chain seq x y z
N MET A 1 -38.73 -39.99 30.62
CA MET A 1 -38.49 -41.45 30.71
C MET A 1 -38.86 -42.17 29.42
N THR A 2 -39.66 -41.57 28.53
CA THR A 2 -40.17 -42.13 27.26
C THR A 2 -39.10 -42.45 26.20
N TRP A 3 -38.05 -41.63 26.03
CA TRP A 3 -37.00 -41.91 25.03
C TRP A 3 -36.29 -43.26 25.28
N GLN A 4 -36.00 -43.58 26.54
CA GLN A 4 -35.24 -44.78 26.90
C GLN A 4 -36.08 -46.05 26.72
N SER A 5 -37.39 -45.98 26.96
CA SER A 5 -38.31 -47.12 26.79
C SER A 5 -38.61 -47.45 25.32
N CYS A 6 -38.40 -46.50 24.40
CA CYS A 6 -38.63 -46.68 22.97
C CYS A 6 -37.34 -47.04 22.18
N ARG A 7 -36.23 -47.29 22.89
CA ARG A 7 -34.93 -47.62 22.30
C ARG A 7 -34.97 -49.03 21.68
N PRO A 8 -34.50 -49.21 20.44
CA PRO A 8 -34.38 -50.55 19.87
C PRO A 8 -33.24 -51.32 20.55
N ASN A 9 -33.42 -52.63 20.74
CA ASN A 9 -32.44 -53.51 21.41
C ASN A 9 -31.40 -54.11 20.41
N ASN A 10 -31.22 -53.49 19.24
CA ASN A 10 -30.37 -54.01 18.16
C ASN A 10 -29.26 -53.00 17.79
N THR A 11 -28.58 -53.27 16.68
CA THR A 11 -27.51 -52.42 16.12
C THR A 11 -27.97 -51.02 15.70
N ASP A 12 -29.28 -50.78 15.58
CA ASP A 12 -29.85 -49.51 15.09
C ASP A 12 -30.04 -48.47 16.20
N ASP A 13 -29.66 -48.81 17.43
CA ASP A 13 -29.74 -47.92 18.57
C ASP A 13 -28.95 -46.61 18.36
N GLY A 14 -27.79 -46.66 17.72
CA GLY A 14 -27.05 -45.45 17.34
C GLY A 14 -27.86 -44.55 16.40
N VAL A 15 -28.55 -45.15 15.43
CA VAL A 15 -29.38 -44.45 14.45
C VAL A 15 -30.62 -43.85 15.11
N TYR A 16 -31.26 -44.59 16.02
CA TYR A 16 -32.37 -44.09 16.83
C TYR A 16 -31.97 -42.85 17.65
N ASN A 17 -30.80 -42.89 18.31
CA ASN A 17 -30.30 -41.76 19.10
C ASN A 17 -30.03 -40.53 18.23
N LEU A 18 -29.50 -40.73 17.02
CA LEU A 18 -29.33 -39.65 16.05
C LEU A 18 -30.68 -39.04 15.62
N MET A 19 -31.67 -39.87 15.28
CA MET A 19 -33.00 -39.41 14.86
C MET A 19 -33.66 -38.55 15.95
N VAL A 20 -33.57 -39.00 17.21
CA VAL A 20 -34.07 -38.26 18.36
C VAL A 20 -33.34 -36.92 18.48
N LEU A 21 -32.01 -36.89 18.38
CA LEU A 21 -31.26 -35.63 18.46
C LEU A 21 -31.58 -34.67 17.32
N LYS A 22 -31.73 -35.17 16.08
CA LYS A 22 -32.15 -34.35 14.94
C LYS A 22 -33.52 -33.71 15.18
N HIS A 23 -34.50 -34.53 15.59
CA HIS A 23 -35.84 -34.04 15.91
C HIS A 23 -35.83 -32.98 17.02
N LEU A 24 -35.10 -33.21 18.11
CA LEU A 24 -34.98 -32.22 19.19
C LEU A 24 -34.32 -30.93 18.72
N THR A 25 -33.31 -31.03 17.86
CA THR A 25 -32.62 -29.86 17.29
C THR A 25 -33.55 -29.04 16.40
N GLU A 26 -34.33 -29.71 15.55
CA GLU A 26 -35.34 -29.10 14.66
C GLU A 26 -36.45 -28.40 15.45
N GLN A 27 -36.95 -29.04 16.52
CA GLN A 27 -37.96 -28.45 17.42
C GLN A 27 -37.37 -27.39 18.37
N GLY A 28 -36.05 -27.22 18.39
CA GLY A 28 -35.38 -26.28 19.26
C GLY A 28 -35.44 -26.64 20.74
N TRP A 29 -35.52 -27.93 21.05
CA TRP A 29 -35.50 -28.44 22.41
C TRP A 29 -34.08 -28.80 22.85
N GLU A 30 -33.80 -28.66 24.14
CA GLU A 30 -32.48 -28.91 24.71
C GLU A 30 -32.29 -30.41 25.04
N PRO A 31 -31.35 -31.13 24.40
CA PRO A 31 -31.18 -32.58 24.59
C PRO A 31 -30.29 -32.95 25.78
N THR A 32 -29.86 -31.99 26.60
CA THR A 32 -28.86 -32.18 27.68
C THR A 32 -29.24 -33.32 28.65
N ARG A 33 -30.52 -33.49 28.98
CA ARG A 33 -31.01 -34.56 29.86
C ARG A 33 -30.87 -35.97 29.26
N ILE A 34 -30.89 -36.09 27.94
CA ILE A 34 -30.65 -37.34 27.21
C ILE A 34 -29.15 -37.59 27.13
N LEU A 35 -28.39 -36.57 26.70
CA LEU A 35 -26.94 -36.65 26.55
C LEU A 35 -26.22 -36.91 27.88
N SER A 36 -26.78 -36.48 29.02
CA SER A 36 -26.22 -36.76 30.35
C SER A 36 -26.29 -38.25 30.73
N LYS A 37 -27.15 -39.04 30.07
CA LYS A 37 -27.34 -40.47 30.29
C LYS A 37 -26.47 -41.33 29.35
N LEU A 38 -25.17 -41.06 29.31
CA LEU A 38 -24.21 -41.68 28.37
C LEU A 38 -24.22 -43.21 28.32
N LYS A 39 -24.54 -43.90 29.42
CA LYS A 39 -24.63 -45.37 29.44
C LYS A 39 -25.63 -45.90 28.40
N TYR A 40 -26.68 -45.13 28.13
CA TYR A 40 -27.77 -45.50 27.23
C TYR A 40 -27.67 -44.83 25.85
N PHE A 41 -26.66 -43.98 25.64
CA PHE A 41 -26.48 -43.26 24.40
C PHE A 41 -25.48 -44.00 23.50
N ALA A 42 -25.96 -44.86 22.60
CA ALA A 42 -25.09 -45.49 21.60
C ALA A 42 -24.74 -44.51 20.48
N VAL A 43 -23.51 -44.64 19.98
CA VAL A 43 -22.98 -43.85 18.87
C VAL A 43 -23.10 -44.71 17.60
N PRO A 44 -23.57 -44.17 16.46
CA PRO A 44 -23.51 -44.87 15.18
C PRO A 44 -22.07 -45.32 14.83
N PRO A 45 -21.90 -46.38 14.03
CA PRO A 45 -20.57 -46.81 13.62
C PRO A 45 -19.77 -45.70 12.90
N THR A 46 -18.46 -45.65 13.13
CA THR A 46 -17.55 -44.72 12.43
C THR A 46 -17.56 -45.00 10.92
N TYR A 47 -17.33 -43.99 10.08
CA TYR A 47 -17.36 -44.08 8.60
C TYR A 47 -18.75 -44.25 7.97
N THR A 48 -19.82 -44.13 8.76
CA THR A 48 -21.20 -44.14 8.26
C THR A 48 -21.75 -42.72 8.09
N VAL A 49 -22.76 -42.58 7.22
CA VAL A 49 -23.48 -41.31 7.00
C VAL A 49 -24.14 -40.83 8.31
N GLU A 50 -24.63 -41.77 9.12
CA GLU A 50 -25.20 -41.52 10.43
C GLU A 50 -24.16 -41.01 11.42
N GLY A 51 -22.95 -41.58 11.40
CA GLY A 51 -21.83 -41.11 12.22
C GLY A 51 -21.46 -39.66 11.91
N LEU A 52 -21.39 -39.30 10.62
CA LEU A 52 -21.12 -37.92 10.19
C LEU A 52 -22.26 -36.98 10.60
N ALA A 53 -23.51 -37.39 10.34
CA ALA A 53 -24.69 -36.61 10.70
C ALA A 53 -24.82 -36.40 12.23
N LEU A 54 -24.33 -37.34 13.04
CA LEU A 54 -24.23 -37.15 14.49
C LEU A 54 -23.22 -36.07 14.85
N LEU A 55 -22.03 -36.06 14.25
CA LEU A 55 -21.02 -35.02 14.49
C LEU A 55 -21.55 -33.64 14.15
N ASP A 56 -22.20 -33.49 12.99
CA ASP A 56 -22.85 -32.24 12.57
C ASP A 56 -23.94 -31.79 13.54
N CYS A 57 -24.77 -32.74 14.01
CA CYS A 57 -25.83 -32.47 14.97
C CYS A 57 -25.25 -32.01 16.32
N LEU A 58 -24.20 -32.67 16.81
CA LEU A 58 -23.54 -32.31 18.05
C LEU A 58 -22.86 -30.94 17.96
N GLU A 59 -22.26 -30.57 16.82
CA GLU A 59 -21.69 -29.24 16.59
C GLU A 59 -22.76 -28.14 16.64
N LYS A 60 -23.91 -28.33 15.96
CA LYS A 60 -25.04 -27.40 16.03
C LYS A 60 -25.60 -27.26 17.45
N LEU A 61 -25.71 -28.37 18.17
CA LEU A 61 -26.23 -28.39 19.53
C LEU A 61 -25.29 -27.69 20.52
N SER A 62 -23.98 -27.90 20.42
CA SER A 62 -23.02 -27.26 21.33
C SER A 62 -22.91 -25.76 21.10
N ALA A 63 -23.06 -25.30 19.85
CA ALA A 63 -23.16 -23.87 19.53
C ALA A 63 -24.45 -23.24 20.10
N ARG A 64 -25.57 -23.96 20.05
CA ARG A 64 -26.88 -23.47 20.54
C ARG A 64 -27.01 -23.48 22.06
N TYR A 65 -26.39 -24.44 22.73
CA TYR A 65 -26.52 -24.64 24.19
C TYR A 65 -25.13 -24.64 24.88
N PRO A 66 -24.45 -23.48 24.94
CA PRO A 66 -23.09 -23.39 25.48
C PRO A 66 -23.00 -23.75 26.97
N HIS A 67 -24.08 -23.58 27.75
CA HIS A 67 -24.13 -23.97 29.16
C HIS A 67 -24.04 -25.49 29.39
N ALA A 68 -24.37 -26.30 28.37
CA ALA A 68 -24.33 -27.76 28.43
C ALA A 68 -22.97 -28.38 28.02
N LEU A 69 -21.92 -27.56 27.89
CA LEU A 69 -20.61 -27.97 27.36
C LEU A 69 -20.04 -29.24 28.04
N ASN A 70 -20.18 -29.36 29.37
CA ASN A 70 -19.70 -30.54 30.11
C ASN A 70 -20.37 -31.85 29.68
N VAL A 71 -21.64 -31.80 29.28
CA VAL A 71 -22.37 -32.97 28.78
C VAL A 71 -21.92 -33.29 27.36
N HIS A 72 -21.83 -32.28 26.49
CA HIS A 72 -21.33 -32.44 25.12
C HIS A 72 -19.92 -33.03 25.08
N ARG A 73 -19.02 -32.59 25.96
CA ARG A 73 -17.66 -33.14 26.12
C ARG A 73 -17.63 -34.64 26.30
N ARG A 74 -18.46 -35.16 27.21
CA ARG A 74 -18.48 -36.60 27.49
C ARG A 74 -19.05 -37.39 26.31
N VAL A 75 -19.96 -36.80 25.55
CA VAL A 75 -20.46 -37.39 24.29
C VAL A 75 -19.36 -37.39 23.23
N TYR A 76 -18.64 -36.28 23.02
CA TYR A 76 -17.51 -36.21 22.09
C TYR A 76 -16.43 -37.24 22.42
N LEU A 77 -16.06 -37.37 23.70
CA LEU A 77 -15.10 -38.38 24.13
C LEU A 77 -15.59 -39.80 23.81
N LYS A 78 -16.89 -40.09 24.02
CA LYS A 78 -17.48 -41.38 23.67
C LYS A 78 -17.44 -41.65 22.16
N VAL A 79 -17.72 -40.64 21.34
CA VAL A 79 -17.60 -40.72 19.88
C VAL A 79 -16.14 -40.97 19.46
N ALA A 80 -15.18 -40.31 20.11
CA ALA A 80 -13.77 -40.51 19.86
C ALA A 80 -13.25 -41.90 20.28
N GLU A 81 -13.74 -42.45 21.39
CA GLU A 81 -13.43 -43.83 21.82
C GLU A 81 -13.97 -44.87 20.82
N ALA A 82 -15.18 -44.64 20.28
CA ALA A 82 -15.73 -45.46 19.21
C ALA A 82 -14.89 -45.37 17.92
N ALA A 83 -14.42 -44.16 17.57
CA ALA A 83 -13.53 -43.96 16.43
C ALA A 83 -12.13 -44.57 16.63
N ALA A 84 -11.57 -44.51 17.84
CA ALA A 84 -10.29 -45.14 18.19
C ALA A 84 -10.34 -46.67 18.07
N SER A 85 -11.52 -47.25 18.32
CA SER A 85 -11.76 -48.69 18.21
C SER A 85 -12.10 -49.16 16.79
N ALA A 86 -12.38 -48.24 15.86
CA ALA A 86 -12.74 -48.56 14.48
C ALA A 86 -11.52 -49.00 13.65
N GLU A 87 -11.77 -49.53 12.46
CA GLU A 87 -10.72 -49.84 11.48
C GLU A 87 -9.96 -48.57 11.04
N ALA A 88 -8.75 -48.75 10.51
CA ALA A 88 -8.01 -47.63 9.93
C ALA A 88 -8.76 -47.08 8.71
N SER A 89 -8.70 -45.76 8.53
CA SER A 89 -9.28 -45.10 7.38
C SER A 89 -8.65 -45.62 6.07
N THR A 90 -9.46 -45.66 5.03
CA THR A 90 -9.12 -46.12 3.67
C THR A 90 -9.34 -45.03 2.62
N SER A 91 -9.84 -43.86 3.01
CA SER A 91 -10.06 -42.74 2.07
C SER A 91 -9.96 -41.38 2.75
N LEU A 92 -9.75 -40.33 1.94
CA LEU A 92 -9.76 -38.94 2.41
C LEU A 92 -11.07 -38.55 3.10
N SER A 93 -12.22 -39.07 2.61
CA SER A 93 -13.52 -38.79 3.22
C SER A 93 -13.63 -39.33 4.65
N GLN A 94 -13.09 -40.53 4.89
CA GLN A 94 -13.00 -41.14 6.21
C GLN A 94 -12.00 -40.37 7.10
N ASP A 95 -10.87 -39.93 6.56
CA ASP A 95 -9.92 -39.07 7.27
C ASP A 95 -10.55 -37.74 7.71
N ILE A 96 -11.40 -37.13 6.89
CA ILE A 96 -12.14 -35.90 7.25
C ILE A 96 -13.11 -36.16 8.42
N GLN A 97 -13.82 -37.29 8.43
CA GLN A 97 -14.70 -37.65 9.55
C GLN A 97 -13.92 -37.87 10.85
N LEU A 98 -12.75 -38.53 10.77
CA LEU A 98 -11.85 -38.68 11.93
C LEU A 98 -11.33 -37.31 12.39
N LEU A 99 -10.98 -36.41 11.48
CA LEU A 99 -10.57 -35.05 11.80
C LEU A 99 -11.66 -34.26 12.53
N MET A 100 -12.93 -34.38 12.12
CA MET A 100 -14.05 -33.76 12.84
C MET A 100 -14.19 -34.31 14.26
N THR A 101 -13.96 -35.62 14.43
CA THR A 101 -13.98 -36.28 15.75
C THR A 101 -12.82 -35.78 16.64
N ILE A 102 -11.61 -35.70 16.08
CA ILE A 102 -10.43 -35.15 16.77
C ILE A 102 -10.68 -33.69 17.17
N ARG A 103 -11.13 -32.86 16.23
CA ARG A 103 -11.46 -31.44 16.44
C ARG A 103 -12.42 -31.26 17.61
N THR A 104 -13.58 -31.92 17.56
CA THR A 104 -14.62 -31.77 18.61
C THR A 104 -14.12 -32.27 19.96
N THR A 105 -13.28 -33.31 19.99
CA THR A 105 -12.65 -33.82 21.22
C THR A 105 -11.61 -32.85 21.78
N LEU A 106 -10.77 -32.24 20.95
CA LEU A 106 -9.75 -31.28 21.38
C LEU A 106 -10.36 -29.93 21.80
N GLN A 107 -11.36 -29.43 21.09
CA GLN A 107 -12.09 -28.22 21.47
C GLN A 107 -12.81 -28.39 22.82
N ALA A 108 -13.30 -29.61 23.09
CA ALA A 108 -13.83 -29.98 24.40
C ALA A 108 -12.79 -29.84 25.52
N ILE A 109 -11.51 -30.14 25.27
CA ILE A 109 -10.41 -30.08 26.25
C ILE A 109 -10.02 -28.66 26.62
N HIS A 110 -9.96 -27.74 25.65
CA HIS A 110 -9.41 -26.39 25.83
C HIS A 110 -10.16 -25.49 26.84
N ALA A 111 -11.27 -25.96 27.40
CA ALA A 111 -12.03 -25.24 28.42
C ALA A 111 -12.30 -26.09 29.70
N ALA A 112 -11.46 -27.09 30.02
CA ALA A 112 -11.76 -28.13 31.02
C ALA A 112 -10.64 -28.47 32.04
N ASP A 113 -11.03 -29.26 33.05
CA ASP A 113 -10.25 -29.84 34.17
C ASP A 113 -9.03 -30.67 33.70
N PRO A 114 -7.84 -30.50 34.33
CA PRO A 114 -6.60 -31.19 33.97
C PRO A 114 -6.69 -32.72 33.90
N LYS A 115 -7.58 -33.39 34.64
CA LYS A 115 -7.73 -34.86 34.58
C LYS A 115 -8.48 -35.35 33.34
N VAL A 116 -9.46 -34.59 32.86
CA VAL A 116 -10.21 -34.92 31.62
C VAL A 116 -9.34 -34.68 30.39
N THR A 117 -8.43 -33.71 30.51
CA THR A 117 -7.44 -33.33 29.48
C THR A 117 -6.51 -34.49 29.10
N SER A 118 -6.00 -35.28 30.06
CA SER A 118 -5.06 -36.37 29.73
C SER A 118 -5.70 -37.49 28.92
N ARG A 119 -6.87 -37.99 29.33
CA ARG A 119 -7.59 -39.06 28.62
C ARG A 119 -8.01 -38.64 27.21
N ALA A 120 -8.54 -37.43 27.07
CA ALA A 120 -9.00 -36.95 25.77
C ALA A 120 -7.84 -36.69 24.79
N ILE A 121 -6.65 -36.29 25.27
CA ILE A 121 -5.43 -36.23 24.46
C ILE A 121 -5.02 -37.64 23.99
N THR A 122 -5.02 -38.64 24.88
CA THR A 122 -4.68 -40.03 24.52
C THR A 122 -5.62 -40.57 23.44
N VAL A 123 -6.94 -40.44 23.64
CA VAL A 123 -7.94 -40.90 22.66
C VAL A 123 -7.80 -40.15 21.34
N ALA A 124 -7.58 -38.83 21.36
CA ALA A 124 -7.34 -38.07 20.13
C ALA A 124 -6.07 -38.55 19.39
N GLY A 125 -5.02 -38.93 20.12
CA GLY A 125 -3.81 -39.56 19.58
C GLY A 125 -4.09 -40.92 18.93
N GLU A 126 -4.93 -41.74 19.54
CA GLU A 126 -5.36 -43.03 18.97
C GLU A 126 -6.18 -42.86 17.70
N VAL A 127 -7.15 -41.93 17.69
CA VAL A 127 -7.92 -41.58 16.48
C VAL A 127 -7.01 -41.02 15.39
N THR A 128 -5.99 -40.23 15.76
CA THR A 128 -4.98 -39.72 14.81
C THR A 128 -4.19 -40.86 14.15
N ASN A 129 -3.97 -41.98 14.84
CA ASN A 129 -3.29 -43.15 14.27
C ASN A 129 -4.15 -43.91 13.26
N LYS A 130 -5.48 -43.71 13.26
CA LYS A 130 -6.40 -44.30 12.27
C LYS A 130 -6.43 -43.55 10.94
N ILE A 131 -5.91 -42.32 10.89
CA ILE A 131 -5.84 -41.53 9.67
C ILE A 131 -4.87 -42.16 8.67
N GLN A 132 -5.37 -42.43 7.46
CA GLN A 132 -4.58 -43.03 6.38
C GLN A 132 -3.50 -42.07 5.94
N ASP A 133 -3.87 -40.80 5.73
CA ASP A 133 -2.99 -39.80 5.15
C ASP A 133 -1.80 -39.45 6.06
N HIS A 134 -0.59 -39.69 5.56
CA HIS A 134 0.62 -39.43 6.33
C HIS A 134 0.81 -37.95 6.67
N ASN A 135 0.48 -37.03 5.75
CA ASN A 135 0.70 -35.60 5.95
C ASN A 135 -0.26 -35.02 7.00
N ILE A 136 -1.53 -35.45 6.96
CA ILE A 136 -2.53 -35.09 7.98
C ILE A 136 -2.08 -35.59 9.35
N ARG A 137 -1.75 -36.89 9.44
CA ARG A 137 -1.31 -37.54 10.68
C ARG A 137 -0.03 -36.91 11.26
N LYS A 138 0.96 -36.60 10.41
CA LYS A 138 2.19 -35.91 10.83
C LYS A 138 1.88 -34.51 11.37
N SER A 139 0.99 -33.78 10.73
CA SER A 139 0.60 -32.42 11.17
C SER A 139 -0.17 -32.44 12.49
N LEU A 140 -1.08 -33.39 12.69
CA LEU A 140 -1.80 -33.54 13.96
C LEU A 140 -0.86 -33.93 15.11
N ARG A 141 0.11 -34.81 14.87
CA ARG A 141 1.14 -35.15 15.87
C ARG A 141 2.01 -33.94 16.21
N SER A 142 2.32 -33.11 15.21
CA SER A 142 3.03 -31.84 15.44
C SER A 142 2.22 -30.91 16.34
N ILE A 143 0.92 -30.74 16.04
CA ILE A 143 -0.01 -29.87 16.81
C ILE A 143 -0.12 -30.32 18.27
N GLN A 144 -0.08 -31.63 18.51
CA GLN A 144 -0.05 -32.22 19.85
C GLN A 144 1.29 -31.99 20.58
N SER A 145 2.33 -31.55 19.87
CA SER A 145 3.68 -31.25 20.37
C SER A 145 3.94 -29.71 20.42
N ASP A 146 5.12 -29.27 19.97
CA ASP A 146 5.60 -27.87 20.04
C ASP A 146 5.34 -27.06 18.75
N ILE A 147 5.02 -25.76 18.92
CA ILE A 147 4.58 -24.80 17.89
C ILE A 147 5.58 -24.66 16.74
N HIS A 148 6.89 -24.80 17.00
CA HIS A 148 7.91 -24.64 15.96
C HIS A 148 7.88 -25.75 14.89
N HIS A 149 7.41 -26.95 15.24
CA HIS A 149 7.27 -28.06 14.29
C HIS A 149 6.03 -27.91 13.40
N ASP A 150 5.03 -27.15 13.87
CA ASP A 150 3.74 -26.97 13.18
C ASP A 150 3.91 -26.25 11.85
N LYS A 151 4.84 -25.28 11.78
CA LYS A 151 5.07 -24.49 10.57
C LYS A 151 5.42 -25.39 9.38
N GLN A 152 6.39 -26.28 9.52
CA GLN A 152 6.85 -27.11 8.40
C GLN A 152 5.80 -28.14 7.98
N ALA A 153 5.12 -28.77 8.95
CA ALA A 153 4.07 -29.73 8.68
C ALA A 153 2.88 -29.07 7.96
N LEU A 154 2.42 -27.91 8.43
CA LEU A 154 1.34 -27.15 7.80
C LEU A 154 1.72 -26.62 6.41
N MET A 155 2.97 -26.17 6.21
CA MET A 155 3.45 -25.78 4.88
C MET A 155 3.39 -26.96 3.89
N SER A 156 3.68 -28.18 4.34
CA SER A 156 3.55 -29.38 3.48
C SER A 156 2.08 -29.72 3.16
N LEU A 157 1.15 -29.48 4.09
CA LEU A 157 -0.29 -29.61 3.84
C LEU A 157 -0.79 -28.56 2.84
N ILE A 158 -0.34 -27.31 2.97
CA ILE A 158 -0.67 -26.23 2.03
C ILE A 158 -0.12 -26.57 0.64
N ALA A 159 1.11 -27.08 0.54
CA ALA A 159 1.69 -27.52 -0.72
C ALA A 159 0.88 -28.62 -1.40
N ARG A 160 0.34 -29.55 -0.60
CA ARG A 160 -0.56 -30.59 -1.11
C ARG A 160 -1.92 -30.03 -1.54
N ALA A 161 -2.51 -29.13 -0.76
CA ALA A 161 -3.76 -28.45 -1.13
C ALA A 161 -3.60 -27.59 -2.40
N ALA A 162 -2.41 -27.06 -2.63
CA ALA A 162 -2.06 -26.35 -3.86
C ALA A 162 -1.97 -27.28 -5.09
N ALA A 163 -1.58 -28.53 -4.89
CA ALA A 163 -1.55 -29.55 -5.94
C ALA A 163 -2.92 -30.20 -6.18
N ASP A 164 -3.73 -30.36 -5.12
CA ASP A 164 -5.08 -30.93 -5.16
C ASP A 164 -6.05 -30.13 -4.29
N SER A 165 -6.90 -29.35 -4.95
CA SER A 165 -7.90 -28.50 -4.28
C SER A 165 -8.91 -29.28 -3.43
N ASN A 166 -9.14 -30.57 -3.72
CA ASN A 166 -10.02 -31.42 -2.91
C ASN A 166 -9.44 -31.70 -1.51
N PHE A 167 -8.16 -31.40 -1.31
CA PHE A 167 -7.48 -31.56 -0.03
C PHE A 167 -7.65 -30.34 0.90
N CYS A 168 -8.13 -29.19 0.39
CA CYS A 168 -8.39 -27.99 1.19
C CYS A 168 -9.27 -28.23 2.44
N PRO A 169 -10.40 -28.97 2.35
CA PRO A 169 -11.23 -29.27 3.51
C PRO A 169 -10.50 -30.04 4.62
N ALA A 170 -9.55 -30.92 4.26
CA ALA A 170 -8.77 -31.66 5.24
C ALA A 170 -7.78 -30.73 5.97
N VAL A 171 -7.11 -29.82 5.25
CA VAL A 171 -6.23 -28.81 5.87
C VAL A 171 -7.00 -27.89 6.78
N GLU A 172 -8.19 -27.47 6.35
CA GLU A 172 -9.10 -26.66 7.15
C GLU A 172 -9.46 -27.34 8.49
N GLN A 173 -9.84 -28.62 8.45
CA GLN A 173 -10.16 -29.39 9.65
C GLN A 173 -8.95 -29.57 10.58
N VAL A 174 -7.75 -29.78 10.03
CA VAL A 174 -6.51 -29.79 10.82
C VAL A 174 -6.30 -28.45 11.52
N LEU A 175 -6.52 -27.32 10.84
CA LEU A 175 -6.38 -25.99 11.43
C LEU A 175 -7.42 -25.72 12.53
N LEU A 176 -8.66 -26.21 12.35
CA LEU A 176 -9.72 -26.08 13.36
C LEU A 176 -9.47 -26.92 14.64
N CYS A 177 -8.52 -27.86 14.61
CA CYS A 177 -8.07 -28.57 15.81
C CYS A 177 -7.22 -27.69 16.74
N LEU A 178 -6.68 -26.57 16.24
CA LEU A 178 -5.83 -25.67 17.03
C LEU A 178 -6.66 -24.75 17.93
N PRO A 179 -6.15 -24.42 19.14
CA PRO A 179 -6.64 -23.28 19.92
C PRO A 179 -6.63 -21.99 19.08
N ARG A 180 -7.63 -21.11 19.27
CA ARG A 180 -7.77 -19.86 18.51
C ARG A 180 -6.51 -18.99 18.53
N ASN A 181 -5.91 -18.79 19.71
CA ASN A 181 -4.68 -17.99 19.88
C ASN A 181 -3.48 -18.60 19.12
N ARG A 182 -3.37 -19.93 19.06
CA ARG A 182 -2.35 -20.61 18.25
C ARG A 182 -2.64 -20.48 16.75
N LEU A 183 -3.91 -20.59 16.36
CA LEU A 183 -4.33 -20.40 14.97
C LEU A 183 -4.00 -18.97 14.49
N ASP A 184 -4.32 -17.93 15.26
CA ASP A 184 -3.99 -16.53 14.94
C ASP A 184 -2.48 -16.33 14.69
N LEU A 185 -1.65 -16.92 15.56
CA LEU A 185 -0.19 -16.89 15.43
C LEU A 185 0.27 -17.63 14.17
N LEU A 186 -0.26 -18.83 13.92
CA LEU A 186 0.10 -19.64 12.76
C LEU A 186 -0.34 -18.99 11.45
N VAL A 187 -1.51 -18.34 11.40
CA VAL A 187 -1.96 -17.59 10.23
C VAL A 187 -0.94 -16.50 9.88
N THR A 188 -0.47 -15.77 10.89
CA THR A 188 0.55 -14.73 10.74
C THR A 188 1.88 -15.33 10.24
N LEU A 189 2.35 -16.42 10.87
CA LEU A 189 3.63 -17.06 10.55
C LEU A 189 3.64 -17.71 9.17
N LEU A 190 2.59 -18.44 8.79
CA LEU A 190 2.47 -19.11 7.50
C LEU A 190 2.33 -18.09 6.37
N THR A 191 1.48 -17.06 6.55
CA THR A 191 1.35 -15.99 5.56
C THR A 191 2.67 -15.27 5.34
N ARG A 192 3.40 -14.94 6.42
CA ARG A 192 4.74 -14.34 6.31
C ARG A 192 5.71 -15.28 5.60
N SER A 193 5.71 -16.57 5.94
CA SER A 193 6.59 -17.55 5.31
C SER A 193 6.32 -17.71 3.82
N LEU A 194 5.05 -17.71 3.41
CA LEU A 194 4.66 -17.72 2.01
C LEU A 194 5.11 -16.43 1.31
N ALA A 195 5.03 -15.28 1.98
CA ALA A 195 5.53 -14.03 1.43
C ALA A 195 7.06 -14.04 1.23
N GLU A 196 7.80 -14.53 2.23
CA GLU A 196 9.27 -14.62 2.21
C GLU A 196 9.80 -15.62 1.15
N THR A 197 9.07 -16.71 0.88
CA THR A 197 9.48 -17.65 -0.20
C THR A 197 9.42 -17.01 -1.58
N ILE A 198 8.65 -15.92 -1.76
CA ILE A 198 8.62 -15.14 -3.00
C ILE A 198 9.94 -14.39 -3.20
N GLU A 199 10.47 -13.79 -2.13
CA GLU A 199 11.70 -12.98 -2.21
C GLU A 199 12.95 -13.83 -2.42
N LYS A 200 12.93 -15.08 -1.96
CA LYS A 200 14.08 -15.95 -2.08
C LYS A 200 14.30 -16.50 -3.49
N ASP A 201 13.34 -16.37 -4.42
CA ASP A 201 13.31 -16.66 -5.89
C ASP A 201 14.00 -17.96 -6.40
N GLN A 202 14.65 -18.74 -5.54
CA GLN A 202 15.53 -19.86 -5.86
C GLN A 202 14.90 -21.22 -5.52
N VAL A 203 13.80 -21.24 -4.76
CA VAL A 203 13.25 -22.49 -4.19
C VAL A 203 11.97 -22.97 -4.88
N MET A 204 11.19 -22.07 -5.50
CA MET A 204 9.88 -22.43 -6.08
C MET A 204 9.60 -21.67 -7.38
N SER A 205 8.99 -22.34 -8.36
CA SER A 205 8.52 -21.68 -9.58
C SER A 205 7.39 -20.68 -9.28
N HIS A 206 7.27 -19.61 -10.06
CA HIS A 206 6.18 -18.63 -9.89
C HIS A 206 4.78 -19.25 -9.98
N ALA A 207 4.60 -20.32 -10.76
CA ALA A 207 3.33 -21.04 -10.85
C ALA A 207 3.03 -21.78 -9.54
N SER A 208 4.04 -22.48 -9.00
CA SER A 208 3.92 -23.18 -7.72
C SER A 208 3.59 -22.21 -6.59
N HIS A 209 4.30 -21.08 -6.49
CA HIS A 209 4.01 -20.07 -5.47
C HIS A 209 2.56 -19.57 -5.54
N ARG A 210 2.08 -19.21 -6.75
CA ARG A 210 0.71 -18.74 -6.95
C ARG A 210 -0.32 -19.76 -6.47
N ALA A 211 -0.12 -21.03 -6.77
CA ALA A 211 -0.99 -22.11 -6.30
C ALA A 211 -0.99 -22.23 -4.77
N HIS A 212 0.18 -22.14 -4.12
CA HIS A 212 0.28 -22.21 -2.65
C HIS A 212 -0.43 -21.04 -1.97
N LEU A 213 -0.23 -19.82 -2.49
CA LEU A 213 -0.88 -18.63 -1.96
C LEU A 213 -2.40 -18.70 -2.12
N SER A 214 -2.89 -19.10 -3.30
CA SER A 214 -4.33 -19.25 -3.56
C SER A 214 -4.95 -20.34 -2.70
N ALA A 215 -4.30 -21.50 -2.56
CA ALA A 215 -4.78 -22.56 -1.67
C ALA A 215 -4.87 -22.08 -0.22
N TRP A 216 -3.83 -21.38 0.26
CA TRP A 216 -3.81 -20.79 1.60
C TRP A 216 -4.96 -19.79 1.83
N LEU A 217 -5.15 -18.83 0.92
CA LEU A 217 -6.22 -17.84 1.04
C LEU A 217 -7.62 -18.47 0.91
N THR A 218 -7.77 -19.52 0.11
CA THR A 218 -9.02 -20.31 0.04
C THR A 218 -9.32 -20.97 1.38
N ILE A 219 -8.33 -21.61 2.00
CA ILE A 219 -8.48 -22.23 3.33
C ILE A 219 -8.87 -21.17 4.37
N LEU A 220 -8.23 -19.99 4.37
CA LEU A 220 -8.59 -18.92 5.31
C LEU A 220 -10.01 -18.39 5.08
N GLY A 221 -10.44 -18.27 3.82
CA GLY A 221 -11.80 -17.86 3.49
C GLY A 221 -12.86 -18.85 3.96
N THR A 222 -12.59 -20.16 3.84
CA THR A 222 -13.52 -21.18 4.36
C THR A 222 -13.53 -21.24 5.89
N LEU A 223 -12.37 -21.04 6.53
CA LEU A 223 -12.29 -20.91 7.99
C LEU A 223 -13.12 -19.72 8.51
N ASP A 224 -13.00 -18.54 7.91
CA ASP A 224 -13.79 -17.36 8.31
C ASP A 224 -15.30 -17.61 8.14
N ALA A 225 -15.72 -18.31 7.08
CA ALA A 225 -17.13 -18.65 6.86
C ALA A 225 -17.71 -19.62 7.91
N ARG A 226 -16.89 -20.51 8.49
CA ARG A 226 -17.35 -21.51 9.48
C ARG A 226 -17.37 -21.01 10.92
N VAL A 227 -16.53 -20.03 11.25
CA VAL A 227 -16.39 -19.55 12.63
C VAL A 227 -17.53 -18.59 13.03
N ASP A 228 -18.45 -18.29 12.11
CA ASP A 228 -19.69 -17.49 12.29
C ASP A 228 -19.48 -16.18 13.07
N MET A 229 -18.26 -15.65 13.00
CA MET A 229 -17.96 -14.33 13.53
C MET A 229 -18.29 -13.35 12.43
N ARG A 230 -19.21 -12.44 12.74
CA ARG A 230 -19.63 -11.30 11.91
C ARG A 230 -18.47 -10.41 11.38
N ASN A 231 -17.22 -10.74 11.71
CA ASN A 231 -16.00 -10.16 11.19
C ASN A 231 -15.06 -11.28 10.70
N ALA A 232 -14.76 -11.32 9.40
CA ALA A 232 -13.72 -12.18 8.86
C ALA A 232 -12.35 -11.72 9.36
N THR A 233 -11.77 -12.50 10.28
CA THR A 233 -10.54 -12.11 10.97
C THR A 233 -9.30 -12.70 10.31
N TYR A 234 -9.38 -13.93 9.79
CA TYR A 234 -8.18 -14.64 9.34
C TYR A 234 -7.74 -14.20 7.96
N LEU A 235 -8.64 -14.20 6.98
CA LEU A 235 -8.35 -13.80 5.61
C LEU A 235 -7.93 -12.33 5.56
N ASN A 236 -8.65 -11.44 6.23
CA ASN A 236 -8.31 -10.02 6.29
C ASN A 236 -6.95 -9.77 6.96
N SER A 237 -6.60 -10.53 8.00
CA SER A 237 -5.28 -10.44 8.63
C SER A 237 -4.16 -10.88 7.68
N ALA A 238 -4.38 -11.96 6.94
CA ALA A 238 -3.43 -12.43 5.94
C ALA A 238 -3.28 -11.44 4.77
N ILE A 239 -4.38 -10.90 4.25
CA ILE A 239 -4.42 -9.86 3.20
C ILE A 239 -3.62 -8.63 3.63
N LYS A 240 -3.87 -8.13 4.85
CA LYS A 240 -3.13 -7.00 5.43
C LYS A 240 -1.64 -7.28 5.54
N LEU A 241 -1.27 -8.48 5.99
CA LEU A 241 0.14 -8.88 6.12
C LEU A 241 0.83 -8.93 4.76
N LEU A 242 0.17 -9.52 3.76
CA LEU A 242 0.68 -9.61 2.38
C LEU A 242 0.81 -8.22 1.74
N ALA A 243 -0.20 -7.35 1.89
CA ALA A 243 -0.13 -5.98 1.37
C ALA A 243 1.05 -5.21 2.00
N ASN A 244 1.20 -5.29 3.33
CA ASN A 244 2.31 -4.68 4.06
C ASN A 244 3.68 -5.23 3.64
N TYR A 245 3.74 -6.47 3.15
CA TYR A 245 4.97 -7.06 2.64
C TYR A 245 5.24 -6.66 1.18
N VAL A 246 4.22 -6.68 0.31
CA VAL A 246 4.33 -6.41 -1.12
C VAL A 246 4.76 -4.98 -1.42
N PHE A 247 4.26 -3.97 -0.71
CA PHE A 247 4.60 -2.57 -0.99
C PHE A 247 6.08 -2.18 -0.74
N PRO A 248 6.73 -2.60 0.36
CA PRO A 248 8.15 -2.33 0.59
C PRO A 248 9.11 -3.36 -0.03
N SER A 249 8.62 -4.53 -0.46
CA SER A 249 9.49 -5.61 -0.93
C SER A 249 10.31 -5.25 -2.19
N ARG A 250 11.49 -5.88 -2.28
CA ARG A 250 12.45 -5.78 -3.40
C ARG A 250 12.26 -6.86 -4.48
N ILE A 251 11.25 -7.72 -4.34
CA ILE A 251 10.85 -8.71 -5.36
C ILE A 251 10.61 -8.01 -6.73
N SER A 252 10.72 -8.77 -7.82
CA SER A 252 10.35 -8.33 -9.17
C SER A 252 8.97 -7.66 -9.21
N GLY A 253 8.86 -6.59 -10.01
CA GLY A 253 7.62 -5.82 -10.14
C GLY A 253 6.42 -6.65 -10.59
N ASP A 254 6.65 -7.60 -11.51
CA ASP A 254 5.61 -8.53 -12.00
C ASP A 254 5.06 -9.42 -10.88
N MET A 255 5.93 -10.02 -10.08
CA MET A 255 5.50 -10.92 -9.02
C MET A 255 4.75 -10.15 -7.92
N ARG A 256 5.23 -8.95 -7.56
CA ARG A 256 4.53 -8.06 -6.63
C ARG A 256 3.13 -7.70 -7.13
N ALA A 257 2.99 -7.37 -8.41
CA ALA A 257 1.70 -7.05 -9.03
C ALA A 257 0.74 -8.25 -8.95
N ARG A 258 1.21 -9.46 -9.29
CA ARG A 258 0.38 -10.67 -9.24
C ARG A 258 -0.05 -11.03 -7.83
N VAL A 259 0.85 -10.95 -6.84
CA VAL A 259 0.52 -11.23 -5.44
C VAL A 259 -0.55 -10.24 -4.94
N LEU A 260 -0.39 -8.94 -5.22
CA LEU A 260 -1.38 -7.95 -4.84
C LEU A 260 -2.73 -8.21 -5.51
N LEU A 261 -2.74 -8.60 -6.79
CA LEU A 261 -3.96 -8.94 -7.50
C LEU A 261 -4.61 -10.20 -6.92
N ILE A 262 -3.88 -11.29 -6.66
CA ILE A 262 -4.45 -12.50 -6.03
C ILE A 262 -5.14 -12.13 -4.72
N VAL A 263 -4.42 -11.40 -3.85
CA VAL A 263 -4.94 -10.90 -2.57
C VAL A 263 -6.21 -10.05 -2.78
N SER A 264 -6.23 -9.20 -3.80
CA SER A 264 -7.39 -8.37 -4.13
C SER A 264 -8.59 -9.20 -4.63
N VAL A 265 -8.37 -10.29 -5.38
CA VAL A 265 -9.46 -11.22 -5.79
C VAL A 265 -10.09 -11.87 -4.57
N PHE A 266 -9.27 -12.36 -3.63
CA PHE A 266 -9.78 -12.97 -2.40
C PHE A 266 -10.55 -11.95 -1.55
N GLN A 267 -10.04 -10.73 -1.42
CA GLN A 267 -10.75 -9.66 -0.70
C GLN A 267 -12.09 -9.30 -1.38
N LEU A 268 -12.10 -9.18 -2.71
CA LEU A 268 -13.31 -8.88 -3.49
C LEU A 268 -14.38 -9.95 -3.30
N THR A 269 -14.01 -11.22 -3.53
CA THR A 269 -14.96 -12.33 -3.47
C THR A 269 -15.45 -12.61 -2.05
N HIS A 270 -14.63 -12.27 -1.04
CA HIS A 270 -15.05 -12.32 0.36
C HIS A 270 -16.06 -11.20 0.67
N ASN A 271 -15.75 -9.96 0.31
CA ASN A 271 -16.61 -8.80 0.63
C ASN A 271 -17.87 -8.75 -0.22
N THR A 272 -17.90 -9.45 -1.34
CA THR A 272 -19.02 -9.45 -2.28
C THR A 272 -19.28 -10.88 -2.75
N PRO A 273 -20.12 -11.64 -2.01
CA PRO A 273 -20.37 -13.06 -2.24
C PRO A 273 -20.85 -13.38 -3.67
N SER A 274 -21.51 -12.45 -4.36
CA SER A 274 -21.94 -12.63 -5.76
C SER A 274 -20.78 -12.85 -6.74
N PHE A 275 -19.53 -12.55 -6.36
CA PHE A 275 -18.34 -12.83 -7.17
C PHE A 275 -17.64 -14.14 -6.80
N SER A 276 -18.09 -14.87 -5.77
CA SER A 276 -17.43 -16.10 -5.31
C SER A 276 -17.29 -17.15 -6.43
N ASP A 277 -18.35 -17.36 -7.22
CA ASP A 277 -18.35 -18.32 -8.33
C ASP A 277 -17.42 -17.91 -9.49
N SER A 278 -17.07 -16.63 -9.57
CA SER A 278 -16.17 -16.09 -10.58
C SER A 278 -14.71 -16.04 -10.13
N ARG A 279 -14.38 -16.45 -8.89
CA ARG A 279 -13.02 -16.35 -8.31
C ARG A 279 -11.96 -16.96 -9.22
N GLU A 280 -12.14 -18.22 -9.62
CA GLU A 280 -11.17 -18.94 -10.44
C GLU A 280 -11.01 -18.30 -11.83
N ARG A 281 -12.10 -17.78 -12.39
CA ARG A 281 -12.05 -17.05 -13.67
C ARG A 281 -11.24 -15.77 -13.55
N ILE A 282 -11.38 -15.02 -12.45
CA ILE A 282 -10.61 -13.80 -12.20
C ILE A 282 -9.13 -14.13 -11.95
N LEU A 283 -8.83 -15.15 -11.14
CA LEU A 283 -7.46 -15.62 -10.92
C LEU A 283 -6.79 -16.06 -12.22
N HIS A 284 -7.51 -16.80 -13.07
CA HIS A 284 -7.01 -17.21 -14.37
C HIS A 284 -6.60 -16.01 -15.23
N LEU A 285 -7.38 -14.93 -15.25
CA LEU A 285 -7.03 -13.70 -15.98
C LEU A 285 -5.77 -13.03 -15.44
N VAL A 286 -5.62 -12.99 -14.12
CA VAL A 286 -4.40 -12.49 -13.47
C VAL A 286 -3.19 -13.36 -13.86
N TYR A 287 -3.38 -14.67 -14.02
CA TYR A 287 -2.32 -15.60 -14.38
C TYR A 287 -1.98 -15.62 -15.86
N SER A 288 -2.98 -15.50 -16.74
CA SER A 288 -2.84 -15.53 -18.20
C SER A 288 -2.33 -14.23 -18.77
N SER A 289 -2.39 -13.14 -18.00
CA SER A 289 -1.79 -11.86 -18.38
C SER A 289 -0.26 -12.02 -18.46
N THR A 290 0.24 -12.34 -19.66
CA THR A 290 1.68 -12.45 -19.94
C THR A 290 2.31 -11.07 -19.87
N SER A 291 3.41 -10.95 -19.13
CA SER A 291 4.33 -9.83 -19.29
C SER A 291 4.82 -9.80 -20.75
N PRO A 292 4.98 -8.62 -21.38
CA PRO A 292 5.35 -8.53 -22.80
C PRO A 292 6.55 -9.42 -23.15
N VAL A 293 6.36 -10.17 -24.24
CA VAL A 293 7.13 -11.32 -24.74
C VAL A 293 8.65 -11.23 -24.54
N PRO A 294 9.31 -12.31 -24.07
CA PRO A 294 10.77 -12.42 -24.07
C PRO A 294 11.27 -12.47 -25.52
N GLY A 295 11.84 -11.35 -26.00
CA GLY A 295 12.31 -11.24 -27.39
C GLY A 295 12.61 -9.81 -27.83
N GLN A 296 12.02 -8.79 -27.19
CA GLN A 296 12.46 -7.41 -27.36
C GLN A 296 13.74 -7.19 -26.54
N LYS A 297 14.88 -7.15 -27.25
CA LYS A 297 16.28 -7.10 -26.75
C LYS A 297 16.67 -5.92 -25.85
N LYS A 298 15.72 -5.15 -25.32
CA LYS A 298 15.91 -4.18 -24.23
C LYS A 298 14.64 -4.15 -23.38
N GLN A 299 14.37 -5.22 -22.64
CA GLN A 299 13.30 -5.24 -21.65
C GLN A 299 13.63 -4.18 -20.59
N LEU A 300 13.00 -3.01 -20.69
CA LEU A 300 12.84 -2.12 -19.55
C LEU A 300 12.16 -2.95 -18.47
N VAL A 301 12.86 -3.17 -17.36
CA VAL A 301 12.28 -3.77 -16.16
C VAL A 301 11.12 -2.87 -15.76
N LEU A 302 9.89 -3.30 -16.08
CA LEU A 302 8.70 -2.57 -15.74
C LEU A 302 8.60 -2.48 -14.22
N GLU A 303 8.32 -1.28 -13.73
CA GLU A 303 8.07 -1.08 -12.32
C GLU A 303 6.79 -1.83 -11.90
N PHE A 304 6.69 -2.11 -10.60
CA PHE A 304 5.54 -2.80 -9.99
C PHE A 304 4.20 -2.16 -10.39
N GLU A 305 4.10 -0.84 -10.28
CA GLU A 305 2.89 -0.09 -10.58
C GLU A 305 2.51 -0.12 -12.06
N GLU A 306 3.50 -0.12 -12.97
CA GLU A 306 3.28 -0.22 -14.41
C GLU A 306 2.76 -1.61 -14.80
N THR A 307 3.35 -2.66 -14.21
CA THR A 307 2.91 -4.03 -14.46
C THR A 307 1.48 -4.24 -13.96
N LEU A 308 1.16 -3.71 -12.77
CA LEU A 308 -0.18 -3.76 -12.21
C LEU A 308 -1.20 -3.05 -13.11
N ALA A 309 -0.88 -1.84 -13.58
CA ALA A 309 -1.75 -1.09 -14.49
C ALA A 309 -1.96 -1.80 -15.83
N LEU A 310 -0.94 -2.48 -16.37
CA LEU A 310 -1.07 -3.26 -17.61
C LEU A 310 -2.02 -4.45 -17.45
N ILE A 311 -1.92 -5.20 -16.34
CA ILE A 311 -2.82 -6.32 -16.08
C ILE A 311 -4.26 -5.82 -15.90
N LEU A 312 -4.46 -4.73 -15.16
CA LEU A 312 -5.77 -4.11 -14.99
C LEU A 312 -6.35 -3.58 -16.30
N ALA A 313 -5.50 -3.04 -17.20
CA ALA A 313 -5.93 -2.64 -18.52
C ALA A 313 -6.37 -3.82 -19.38
N HIS A 314 -5.66 -4.95 -19.29
CA HIS A 314 -6.12 -6.19 -19.92
C HIS A 314 -7.47 -6.65 -19.35
N MET A 315 -7.66 -6.60 -18.03
CA MET A 315 -8.94 -6.93 -17.39
C MET A 315 -10.08 -6.00 -17.81
N SER A 316 -9.83 -4.69 -17.98
CA SER A 316 -10.83 -3.71 -18.41
C SER A 316 -11.38 -3.97 -19.80
N ARG A 317 -10.56 -4.54 -20.70
CA ARG A 317 -10.95 -4.88 -22.08
C ARG A 317 -11.68 -6.21 -22.18
N THR A 318 -11.45 -7.11 -21.23
CA THR A 318 -11.90 -8.51 -21.31
C THR A 318 -13.06 -8.82 -20.37
N THR A 319 -13.25 -8.04 -19.30
CA THR A 319 -14.19 -8.39 -18.24
C THR A 319 -14.88 -7.20 -17.59
N ARG A 320 -16.05 -7.48 -17.00
CA ARG A 320 -16.79 -6.55 -16.12
C ARG A 320 -16.23 -6.47 -14.70
N PHE A 321 -15.21 -7.28 -14.36
CA PHE A 321 -14.63 -7.34 -13.02
C PHE A 321 -13.65 -6.21 -12.72
N TYR A 322 -13.29 -5.41 -13.74
CA TYR A 322 -12.33 -4.34 -13.59
C TYR A 322 -12.71 -3.33 -12.50
N THR A 323 -13.91 -2.74 -12.55
CA THR A 323 -14.34 -1.70 -11.58
C THR A 323 -14.28 -2.20 -10.12
N PRO A 324 -14.89 -3.35 -9.76
CA PRO A 324 -14.77 -3.87 -8.39
C PRO A 324 -13.32 -4.18 -7.99
N MET A 325 -12.52 -4.69 -8.93
CA MET A 325 -11.13 -5.04 -8.68
C MET A 325 -10.25 -3.81 -8.41
N ILE A 326 -10.38 -2.75 -9.23
CA ILE A 326 -9.60 -1.53 -9.04
C ILE A 326 -9.95 -0.86 -7.71
N ASN A 327 -11.22 -0.90 -7.29
CA ASN A 327 -11.63 -0.35 -5.99
C ASN A 327 -10.95 -1.06 -4.82
N VAL A 328 -10.85 -2.39 -4.86
CA VAL A 328 -10.10 -3.16 -3.85
C VAL A 328 -8.61 -2.83 -3.88
N VAL A 329 -8.00 -2.77 -5.07
CA VAL A 329 -6.58 -2.41 -5.22
C VAL A 329 -6.31 -1.01 -4.66
N ILE A 330 -7.15 -0.02 -4.99
CA ILE A 330 -7.04 1.34 -4.43
C ILE A 330 -7.23 1.33 -2.91
N GLY A 331 -8.16 0.53 -2.39
CA GLY A 331 -8.29 0.29 -0.96
C GLY A 331 -6.97 -0.18 -0.34
N LEU A 332 -6.30 -1.18 -0.94
CA LEU A 332 -5.02 -1.67 -0.44
C LEU A 332 -3.90 -0.63 -0.54
N PHE A 333 -3.81 0.14 -1.63
CA PHE A 333 -2.85 1.22 -1.76
C PHE A 333 -3.06 2.31 -0.70
N THR A 334 -4.31 2.72 -0.48
CA THR A 334 -4.62 3.82 0.45
C THR A 334 -4.36 3.45 1.91
N HIS A 335 -4.47 2.17 2.28
CA HIS A 335 -4.24 1.69 3.64
C HIS A 335 -2.80 1.26 3.92
N HIS A 336 -2.09 0.74 2.92
CA HIS A 336 -0.80 0.05 3.13
C HIS A 336 0.38 0.66 2.35
N ALA A 337 0.13 1.41 1.28
CA ALA A 337 1.20 1.99 0.47
C ALA A 337 1.56 3.41 0.94
N GLN A 338 2.80 3.80 0.67
CA GLN A 338 3.20 5.20 0.80
C GLN A 338 2.56 6.04 -0.32
N LEU A 339 2.25 7.31 -0.05
CA LEU A 339 1.60 8.20 -1.03
C LEU A 339 2.33 8.29 -2.37
N HIS A 340 3.66 8.23 -2.37
CA HIS A 340 4.47 8.22 -3.60
C HIS A 340 4.23 6.98 -4.49
N ARG A 341 3.99 5.81 -3.88
CA ARG A 341 3.64 4.59 -4.60
C ARG A 341 2.26 4.71 -5.24
N LEU A 342 1.30 5.30 -4.52
CA LEU A 342 -0.02 5.63 -5.05
C LEU A 342 0.07 6.63 -6.22
N TYR A 343 0.89 7.67 -6.11
CA TYR A 343 1.16 8.59 -7.21
C TYR A 343 1.69 7.86 -8.46
N ARG A 344 2.69 6.98 -8.30
CA ARG A 344 3.23 6.17 -9.41
C ARG A 344 2.16 5.28 -10.04
N PHE A 345 1.30 4.68 -9.22
CA PHE A 345 0.21 3.87 -9.70
C PHE A 345 -0.82 4.67 -10.49
N LEU A 346 -1.26 5.83 -9.99
CA LEU A 346 -2.14 6.73 -10.73
C LEU A 346 -1.53 7.20 -12.05
N TRP A 347 -0.23 7.45 -12.07
CA TRP A 347 0.48 7.81 -13.30
C TRP A 347 0.49 6.65 -14.31
N ALA A 348 0.73 5.43 -13.84
CA ALA A 348 0.65 4.24 -14.67
C ALA A 348 -0.78 4.00 -15.20
N MET A 349 -1.81 4.28 -14.40
CA MET A 349 -3.21 4.23 -14.83
C MET A 349 -3.51 5.26 -15.93
N ASP A 350 -3.13 6.53 -15.75
CA ASP A 350 -3.27 7.60 -16.76
C ASP A 350 -2.62 7.19 -18.08
N LYS A 351 -1.41 6.62 -18.02
CA LYS A 351 -0.67 6.11 -19.19
C LYS A 351 -1.41 4.98 -19.92
N GLN A 352 -2.17 4.15 -19.21
CA GLN A 352 -2.95 3.06 -19.78
C GLN A 352 -4.39 3.46 -20.16
N GLY A 353 -4.78 4.73 -19.95
CA GLY A 353 -6.14 5.21 -20.21
C GLY A 353 -7.20 4.61 -19.28
N LEU A 354 -6.80 4.25 -18.06
CA LEU A 354 -7.69 3.69 -17.05
C LEU A 354 -8.36 4.79 -16.23
N THR A 355 -9.61 4.56 -15.80
CA THR A 355 -10.41 5.52 -15.04
C THR A 355 -10.77 4.96 -13.66
N LEU A 356 -11.03 5.86 -12.71
CA LEU A 356 -11.51 5.54 -11.36
C LEU A 356 -12.92 6.06 -11.18
N ASP A 357 -13.84 5.15 -10.85
CA ASP A 357 -15.24 5.49 -10.56
C ASP A 357 -15.36 6.13 -9.17
N ASP A 358 -14.64 5.60 -8.18
CA ASP A 358 -14.56 6.15 -6.83
C ASP A 358 -13.11 6.50 -6.45
N ALA A 359 -12.88 7.79 -6.21
CA ALA A 359 -11.59 8.32 -5.76
C ALA A 359 -11.61 8.81 -4.29
N SER A 360 -12.72 8.65 -3.57
CA SER A 360 -12.94 9.17 -2.22
C SER A 360 -11.85 8.76 -1.22
N SER A 361 -11.44 7.50 -1.25
CA SER A 361 -10.40 6.96 -0.35
C SER A 361 -9.03 7.62 -0.60
N ILE A 362 -8.69 7.90 -1.86
CA ILE A 362 -7.45 8.60 -2.24
C ILE A 362 -7.52 10.05 -1.77
N GLN A 363 -8.68 10.71 -1.97
CA GLN A 363 -8.88 12.09 -1.53
C GLN A 363 -8.75 12.23 -0.02
N ALA A 364 -9.36 11.32 0.74
CA ALA A 364 -9.23 11.29 2.19
C ALA A 364 -7.77 11.12 2.65
N LEU A 365 -7.01 10.24 1.99
CA LEU A 365 -5.59 10.05 2.26
C LEU A 365 -4.77 11.32 1.96
N VAL A 366 -4.96 11.94 0.79
CA VAL A 366 -4.25 13.18 0.42
C VAL A 366 -4.61 14.29 1.39
N LYS A 367 -5.90 14.49 1.71
CA LYS A 367 -6.36 15.49 2.68
C LYS A 367 -5.72 15.27 4.04
N LYS A 368 -5.67 14.03 4.53
CA LYS A 368 -5.00 13.66 5.78
C LYS A 368 -3.50 13.98 5.72
N GLN A 369 -2.82 13.64 4.63
CA GLN A 369 -1.40 13.93 4.46
C GLN A 369 -1.13 15.43 4.47
N VAL A 370 -1.91 16.22 3.72
CA VAL A 370 -1.80 17.67 3.66
C VAL A 370 -2.08 18.32 5.02
N ALA A 371 -3.06 17.80 5.78
CA ALA A 371 -3.34 18.27 7.13
C ALA A 371 -2.23 17.93 8.14
N SER A 372 -1.44 16.88 7.90
CA SER A 372 -0.31 16.51 8.76
C SER A 372 0.98 17.27 8.46
N LEU A 373 1.03 18.02 7.35
CA LEU A 373 2.18 18.83 7.00
C LEU A 373 2.24 20.08 7.89
N PRO A 374 3.38 20.40 8.52
CA PRO A 374 3.51 21.59 9.34
C PRO A 374 3.37 22.86 8.49
N GLU A 375 2.64 23.83 9.02
CA GLU A 375 2.53 25.15 8.38
C GLU A 375 3.85 25.92 8.53
N ASP A 376 4.43 25.92 9.74
CA ASP A 376 5.73 26.53 10.00
C ASP A 376 6.89 25.54 9.75
N THR A 377 7.79 25.89 8.83
CA THR A 377 8.99 25.12 8.51
C THR A 377 10.27 25.62 9.19
N ALA A 378 10.22 26.72 9.93
CA ALA A 378 11.41 27.37 10.50
C ALA A 378 12.16 26.44 11.47
N SER A 379 11.43 25.67 12.28
CA SER A 379 11.98 24.72 13.26
C SER A 379 12.47 23.39 12.67
N LEU A 380 12.25 23.14 11.37
CA LEU A 380 12.62 21.88 10.73
C LEU A 380 14.09 21.84 10.36
N THR A 381 14.74 20.71 10.65
CA THR A 381 16.07 20.37 10.14
C THR A 381 16.06 20.26 8.60
N GLU A 382 17.21 20.42 7.95
CA GLU A 382 17.31 20.32 6.48
C GLU A 382 16.76 19.00 5.93
N ARG A 383 17.03 17.87 6.61
CA ARG A 383 16.47 16.56 6.23
C ARG A 383 14.93 16.56 6.31
N GLN A 384 14.36 17.15 7.35
CA GLN A 384 12.91 17.28 7.50
C GLN A 384 12.31 18.22 6.43
N ARG A 385 12.99 19.33 6.10
CA ARG A 385 12.59 20.25 5.01
C ARG A 385 12.56 19.54 3.67
N GLN A 386 13.52 18.66 3.38
CA GLN A 386 13.54 17.85 2.16
C GLN A 386 12.41 16.81 2.13
N HIS A 387 12.15 16.13 3.25
CA HIS A 387 11.01 15.21 3.34
C HIS A 387 9.66 15.93 3.20
N TYR A 388 9.52 17.10 3.82
CA TYR A 388 8.36 17.99 3.67
C TYR A 388 8.15 18.39 2.20
N ALA A 389 9.21 18.87 1.55
CA ALA A 389 9.20 19.26 0.14
C ALA A 389 8.75 18.12 -0.77
N PHE A 390 9.29 16.92 -0.53
CA PHE A 390 8.94 15.72 -1.28
C PHE A 390 7.46 15.38 -1.07
N ALA A 391 7.00 15.31 0.18
CA ALA A 391 5.61 14.97 0.51
C ALA A 391 4.61 15.96 -0.11
N LEU A 392 4.87 17.27 -0.01
CA LEU A 392 4.02 18.31 -0.58
C LEU A 392 3.94 18.21 -2.11
N ARG A 393 5.09 18.02 -2.78
CA ARG A 393 5.13 17.80 -4.23
C ARG A 393 4.40 16.53 -4.64
N THR A 394 4.53 15.45 -3.89
CA THR A 394 3.78 14.22 -4.13
C THR A 394 2.28 14.44 -3.98
N CYS A 395 1.81 15.19 -2.98
CA CYS A 395 0.40 15.55 -2.82
C CYS A 395 -0.12 16.33 -4.04
N GLN A 396 0.59 17.38 -4.45
CA GLN A 396 0.21 18.20 -5.63
C GLN A 396 0.12 17.36 -6.91
N ASN A 397 1.13 16.53 -7.17
CA ASN A 397 1.15 15.67 -8.34
C ASN A 397 0.03 14.62 -8.29
N THR A 398 -0.28 14.09 -7.11
CA THR A 398 -1.39 13.13 -6.89
C THR A 398 -2.73 13.79 -7.19
N ILE A 399 -2.98 15.00 -6.66
CA ILE A 399 -4.21 15.77 -6.93
C ILE A 399 -4.37 16.02 -8.43
N LYS A 400 -3.29 16.45 -9.10
CA LYS A 400 -3.30 16.72 -10.55
C LYS A 400 -3.62 15.47 -11.38
N LEU A 401 -3.04 14.32 -11.05
CA LEU A 401 -3.36 13.06 -11.74
C LEU A 401 -4.75 12.55 -11.41
N LEU A 402 -5.20 12.69 -10.17
CA LEU A 402 -6.51 12.23 -9.75
C LEU A 402 -7.63 12.93 -10.53
N ARG A 403 -7.47 14.22 -10.86
CA ARG A 403 -8.40 14.94 -11.75
C ARG A 403 -8.51 14.38 -13.15
N LYS A 404 -7.45 13.76 -13.67
CA LYS A 404 -7.46 13.16 -15.00
C LYS A 404 -8.11 11.77 -15.00
N VAL A 405 -7.85 11.02 -13.93
CA VAL A 405 -8.22 9.60 -13.84
C VAL A 405 -9.62 9.42 -13.22
N ALA A 406 -10.04 10.30 -12.32
CA ALA A 406 -11.33 10.20 -11.64
C ALA A 406 -12.49 10.80 -12.46
N ALA A 407 -13.71 10.35 -12.16
CA ALA A 407 -14.94 10.91 -12.73
C ALA A 407 -15.15 12.41 -12.40
N LYS A 408 -15.95 13.11 -13.21
CA LYS A 408 -16.13 14.58 -13.15
C LYS A 408 -16.63 15.09 -11.79
N ASP A 409 -17.43 14.31 -11.07
CA ASP A 409 -18.05 14.72 -9.80
C ASP A 409 -17.04 14.88 -8.66
N THR A 410 -15.87 14.25 -8.78
CA THR A 410 -14.81 14.31 -7.76
C THR A 410 -13.96 15.60 -7.78
N THR A 411 -14.21 16.51 -8.71
CA THR A 411 -13.40 17.73 -8.92
C THR A 411 -13.62 18.80 -7.84
N ALA A 412 -14.85 18.98 -7.36
CA ALA A 412 -15.18 20.00 -6.34
C ALA A 412 -14.55 19.68 -4.97
N ALA A 413 -14.60 18.42 -4.53
CA ALA A 413 -14.04 17.99 -3.25
C ALA A 413 -12.50 18.15 -3.17
N LEU A 414 -11.82 18.09 -4.31
CA LEU A 414 -10.37 18.26 -4.41
C LEU A 414 -9.92 19.72 -4.38
N GLN A 415 -10.79 20.66 -4.74
CA GLN A 415 -10.41 22.06 -4.89
C GLN A 415 -9.90 22.67 -3.58
N ALA A 416 -10.61 22.47 -2.46
CA ALA A 416 -10.18 22.97 -1.16
C ALA A 416 -8.83 22.37 -0.70
N THR A 417 -8.58 21.09 -1.03
CA THR A 417 -7.30 20.44 -0.71
C THR A 417 -6.18 20.99 -1.59
N GLU A 418 -6.45 21.26 -2.87
CA GLU A 418 -5.50 21.89 -3.77
C GLU A 418 -5.12 23.30 -3.30
N GLU A 419 -6.11 24.14 -3.00
CA GLU A 419 -5.90 25.49 -2.48
C GLU A 419 -5.00 25.47 -1.23
N LYS A 420 -5.26 24.54 -0.29
CA LYS A 420 -4.40 24.35 0.87
C LYS A 420 -2.98 23.92 0.48
N THR A 421 -2.81 22.98 -0.46
CA THR A 421 -1.45 22.58 -0.91
C THR A 421 -0.70 23.69 -1.63
N LEU A 422 -1.39 24.54 -2.39
CA LEU A 422 -0.80 25.72 -3.04
C LEU A 422 -0.38 26.75 -2.00
N ALA A 423 -1.22 27.00 -0.99
CA ALA A 423 -0.88 27.89 0.12
C ALA A 423 0.36 27.40 0.91
N LEU A 424 0.43 26.10 1.23
CA LEU A 424 1.59 25.50 1.91
C LEU A 424 2.88 25.59 1.06
N GLN A 425 2.77 25.44 -0.26
CA GLN A 425 3.91 25.58 -1.16
C GLN A 425 4.37 27.04 -1.24
N ALA A 426 3.43 27.98 -1.35
CA ALA A 426 3.72 29.41 -1.36
C ALA A 426 4.38 29.85 -0.04
N HIS A 427 3.88 29.37 1.10
CA HIS A 427 4.45 29.63 2.42
C HIS A 427 5.89 29.13 2.49
N ARG A 428 6.13 27.85 2.16
CA ARG A 428 7.48 27.26 2.15
C ARG A 428 8.46 28.02 1.23
N GLU A 429 8.04 28.33 0.00
CA GLU A 429 8.88 29.05 -0.95
C GLU A 429 9.23 30.45 -0.42
N PHE A 430 8.28 31.13 0.23
CA PHE A 430 8.53 32.43 0.84
C PHE A 430 9.44 32.33 2.07
N THR A 431 9.26 31.34 2.94
CA THR A 431 10.19 31.07 4.06
C THR A 431 11.61 30.85 3.56
N ALA A 432 11.79 30.11 2.45
CA ALA A 432 13.12 29.92 1.85
C ALA A 432 13.72 31.24 1.31
N VAL A 433 12.89 32.18 0.87
CA VAL A 433 13.34 33.55 0.51
C VAL A 433 13.79 34.30 1.76
N LEU A 434 13.02 34.23 2.86
CA LEU A 434 13.34 34.88 4.13
C LEU A 434 14.63 34.31 4.75
N ASP A 435 14.75 32.99 4.89
CA ASP A 435 15.94 32.32 5.42
C ASP A 435 17.19 32.74 4.65
N ARG A 436 17.13 32.69 3.31
CA ARG A 436 18.24 33.12 2.47
C ARG A 436 18.51 34.61 2.63
N ALA A 437 17.51 35.45 2.83
CA ALA A 437 17.73 36.88 3.06
C ALA A 437 18.34 37.15 4.44
N ALA A 438 17.99 36.37 5.46
CA ALA A 438 18.56 36.41 6.81
C ALA A 438 20.04 36.02 6.81
N GLU A 439 20.38 34.87 6.24
CA GLU A 439 21.77 34.38 6.07
C GLU A 439 22.67 35.41 5.39
N ASN A 440 22.07 36.22 4.53
CA ASN A 440 22.75 37.21 3.70
C ASN A 440 22.75 38.61 4.31
N ASN A 441 22.25 38.79 5.53
CA ASN A 441 22.08 40.08 6.20
C ASN A 441 21.33 41.12 5.35
N ALA A 442 20.41 40.66 4.49
CA ALA A 442 19.66 41.49 3.55
C ALA A 442 18.24 41.83 4.05
N LEU A 443 17.77 41.17 5.12
CA LEU A 443 16.49 41.47 5.75
C LEU A 443 16.59 42.78 6.56
N PRO A 444 15.71 43.77 6.29
CA PRO A 444 15.62 44.94 7.16
C PRO A 444 15.23 44.54 8.59
N GLN A 445 15.71 45.28 9.60
CA GLN A 445 15.43 45.01 11.02
C GLN A 445 13.94 44.95 11.35
N VAL A 446 13.10 45.68 10.60
CA VAL A 446 11.63 45.68 10.78
C VAL A 446 11.00 44.32 10.43
N TYR A 447 11.69 43.49 9.64
CA TYR A 447 11.18 42.21 9.14
C TYR A 447 11.92 40.99 9.71
N THR A 448 12.75 41.16 10.73
CA THR A 448 13.51 40.04 11.34
C THR A 448 12.63 39.09 12.15
N THR A 449 11.48 39.58 12.65
CA THR A 449 10.48 38.77 13.37
C THR A 449 9.32 38.31 12.48
N LEU A 450 9.40 38.59 11.18
CA LEU A 450 8.30 38.34 10.25
C LEU A 450 8.17 36.85 9.96
N THR A 451 6.98 36.29 10.16
CA THR A 451 6.65 34.92 9.75
C THR A 451 6.17 34.89 8.28
N ALA A 452 6.04 33.71 7.68
CA ALA A 452 5.60 33.58 6.30
C ALA A 452 4.08 33.80 6.08
N ASP A 453 3.32 34.10 7.14
CA ASP A 453 1.86 34.35 7.11
C ASP A 453 1.47 35.79 6.74
N VAL A 454 2.43 36.55 6.24
CA VAL A 454 2.27 37.95 5.85
C VAL A 454 1.26 38.09 4.69
N PRO A 455 0.44 39.15 4.63
CA PRO A 455 -0.45 39.42 3.49
C PRO A 455 0.30 39.49 2.16
N SER A 456 -0.30 39.04 1.07
CA SER A 456 0.35 38.99 -0.26
C SER A 456 0.95 40.33 -0.70
N SER A 457 0.29 41.45 -0.41
CA SER A 457 0.79 42.80 -0.71
C SER A 457 2.11 43.14 0.01
N GLN A 458 2.22 42.77 1.28
CA GLN A 458 3.42 42.94 2.08
C GLN A 458 4.53 41.99 1.62
N ARG A 459 4.21 40.74 1.24
CA ARG A 459 5.20 39.82 0.62
C ARG A 459 5.79 40.41 -0.65
N THR A 460 4.95 40.93 -1.55
CA THR A 460 5.39 41.57 -2.78
C THR A 460 6.29 42.78 -2.50
N ALA A 461 5.89 43.66 -1.58
CA ALA A 461 6.68 44.83 -1.20
C ALA A 461 8.06 44.43 -0.64
N LEU A 462 8.12 43.43 0.25
CA LEU A 462 9.37 42.92 0.81
C LEU A 462 10.27 42.33 -0.28
N ILE A 463 9.71 41.54 -1.21
CA ILE A 463 10.49 40.96 -2.32
C ILE A 463 11.07 42.07 -3.21
N HIS A 464 10.30 43.12 -3.50
CA HIS A 464 10.80 44.26 -4.26
C HIS A 464 11.93 45.00 -3.51
N GLN A 465 11.81 45.16 -2.20
CA GLN A 465 12.85 45.74 -1.35
C GLN A 465 14.12 44.88 -1.30
N LEU A 466 13.98 43.56 -1.14
CA LEU A 466 15.09 42.61 -1.17
C LEU A 466 15.81 42.63 -2.53
N ALA A 467 15.07 42.65 -3.63
CA ALA A 467 15.65 42.75 -4.97
C ALA A 467 16.46 44.04 -5.12
N HIS A 468 15.89 45.17 -4.69
CA HIS A 468 16.58 46.45 -4.70
C HIS A 468 17.85 46.42 -3.83
N HIS A 469 17.77 45.89 -2.61
CA HIS A 469 18.92 45.74 -1.72
C HIS A 469 20.03 44.89 -2.35
N TYR A 470 19.69 43.70 -2.86
CA TYR A 470 20.66 42.86 -3.58
C TYR A 470 21.32 43.58 -4.76
N SER A 471 20.57 44.42 -5.49
CA SER A 471 21.13 45.19 -6.61
C SER A 471 22.12 46.29 -6.19
N LEU A 472 22.09 46.73 -4.93
CA LEU A 472 23.01 47.70 -4.35
C LEU A 472 24.23 47.05 -3.68
N MET A 473 24.10 45.81 -3.19
CA MET A 473 25.19 45.13 -2.48
C MET A 473 26.41 44.87 -3.38
N THR A 474 27.54 45.47 -3.06
CA THR A 474 28.82 45.27 -3.78
C THR A 474 29.60 44.05 -3.31
N THR A 475 29.27 43.49 -2.14
CA THR A 475 29.99 42.37 -1.51
C THR A 475 29.87 41.04 -2.26
N ARG A 476 28.86 40.90 -3.13
CA ARG A 476 28.62 39.70 -3.96
C ARG A 476 29.08 39.90 -5.38
N SER A 477 29.38 38.83 -6.09
CA SER A 477 29.54 38.91 -7.55
C SER A 477 28.24 39.31 -8.24
N HIS A 478 28.33 39.92 -9.43
CA HIS A 478 27.15 40.20 -10.25
C HIS A 478 26.36 38.93 -10.60
N ARG A 479 27.03 37.76 -10.71
CA ARG A 479 26.38 36.47 -11.00
C ARG A 479 25.51 36.01 -9.84
N GLU A 480 26.01 36.09 -8.62
CA GLU A 480 25.25 35.73 -7.41
C GLU A 480 24.09 36.69 -7.18
N THR A 481 24.33 37.99 -7.40
CA THR A 481 23.30 39.03 -7.33
C THR A 481 22.18 38.76 -8.32
N TRP A 482 22.53 38.50 -9.58
CA TRP A 482 21.59 38.13 -10.63
C TRP A 482 20.81 36.87 -10.27
N ARG A 483 21.46 35.79 -9.79
CA ARG A 483 20.77 34.56 -9.38
C ARG A 483 19.79 34.81 -8.24
N SER A 484 20.17 35.63 -7.26
CA SER A 484 19.31 35.99 -6.13
C SER A 484 18.05 36.72 -6.60
N ILE A 485 18.21 37.74 -7.45
CA ILE A 485 17.08 38.50 -8.02
C ILE A 485 16.24 37.61 -8.96
N TYR A 486 16.87 36.72 -9.73
CA TYR A 486 16.15 35.79 -10.59
C TYR A 486 15.29 34.79 -9.79
N TYR A 487 15.76 34.29 -8.65
CA TYR A 487 14.92 33.46 -7.78
C TYR A 487 13.72 34.23 -7.21
N LEU A 488 13.90 35.50 -6.86
CA LEU A 488 12.79 36.37 -6.47
C LEU A 488 11.79 36.58 -7.63
N TYR A 489 12.29 36.74 -8.86
CA TYR A 489 11.44 36.83 -10.06
C TYR A 489 10.62 35.55 -10.26
N VAL A 490 11.25 34.38 -10.21
CA VAL A 490 10.58 33.08 -10.36
C VAL A 490 9.49 32.90 -9.30
N PHE A 491 9.74 33.33 -8.06
CA PHE A 491 8.73 33.30 -7.01
C PHE A 491 7.53 34.21 -7.33
N LEU A 492 7.77 35.47 -7.71
CA LEU A 492 6.69 36.41 -8.08
C LEU A 492 5.86 35.87 -9.25
N GLU A 493 6.51 35.29 -10.26
CA GLU A 493 5.85 34.72 -11.44
C GLU A 493 5.03 33.46 -11.07
N THR A 494 5.60 32.56 -10.28
CA THR A 494 4.96 31.29 -9.86
C THR A 494 3.73 31.55 -9.00
N GLN A 495 3.80 32.54 -8.11
CA GLN A 495 2.72 32.94 -7.21
C GLN A 495 1.77 33.98 -7.82
N SER A 496 1.95 34.33 -9.10
CA SER A 496 1.15 35.35 -9.79
C SER A 496 1.08 36.69 -9.04
N LEU A 497 2.17 37.08 -8.39
CA LEU A 497 2.27 38.33 -7.64
C LEU A 497 2.68 39.49 -8.56
N PRO A 498 2.18 40.71 -8.33
CA PRO A 498 2.45 41.84 -9.21
C PRO A 498 3.92 42.26 -9.14
N ILE A 499 4.58 42.36 -10.29
CA ILE A 499 5.96 42.88 -10.39
C ILE A 499 5.89 44.40 -10.51
N GLY A 500 6.54 45.10 -9.58
CA GLY A 500 6.52 46.56 -9.52
C GLY A 500 7.77 47.22 -10.12
N PRO A 501 7.74 48.54 -10.39
CA PRO A 501 8.86 49.29 -10.96
C PRO A 501 10.16 49.24 -10.12
N LEU A 502 10.05 49.08 -8.80
CA LEU A 502 11.21 48.93 -7.92
C LEU A 502 12.00 47.66 -8.25
N PHE A 503 11.29 46.57 -8.57
CA PHE A 503 11.89 45.29 -8.93
C PHE A 503 12.55 45.35 -10.30
N THR A 504 11.89 45.92 -11.30
CA THR A 504 12.45 46.07 -12.65
C THR A 504 13.69 46.96 -12.67
N LYS A 505 13.72 48.04 -11.87
CA LYS A 505 14.94 48.84 -11.65
C LYS A 505 16.08 48.02 -11.05
N ALA A 506 15.79 47.18 -10.05
CA ALA A 506 16.78 46.29 -9.46
C ALA A 506 17.31 45.26 -10.47
N VAL A 507 16.43 44.74 -11.33
CA VAL A 507 16.77 43.83 -12.44
C VAL A 507 17.66 44.52 -13.47
N VAL A 508 17.31 45.73 -13.93
CA VAL A 508 18.12 46.50 -14.88
C VAL A 508 19.49 46.80 -14.27
N ARG A 509 19.53 47.20 -12.99
CA ARG A 509 20.78 47.50 -12.30
C ARG A 509 21.70 46.28 -12.20
N SER A 510 21.17 45.13 -11.77
CA SER A 510 21.97 43.92 -11.58
C SER A 510 22.33 43.19 -12.88
N SER A 511 21.45 43.21 -13.88
CA SER A 511 21.61 42.48 -15.14
C SER A 511 22.35 43.24 -16.23
N ILE A 512 22.23 44.57 -16.24
CA ILE A 512 22.75 45.45 -17.28
C ILE A 512 23.79 46.39 -16.69
N ILE A 513 23.39 47.25 -15.74
CA ILE A 513 24.22 48.37 -15.31
C ILE A 513 25.50 47.91 -14.65
N ARG A 514 25.37 47.08 -13.62
CA ARG A 514 26.51 46.61 -12.84
C ARG A 514 27.51 45.80 -13.68
N PRO A 515 27.10 44.82 -14.50
CA PRO A 515 28.02 44.15 -15.40
C PRO A 515 28.77 45.12 -16.32
N LEU A 516 28.10 46.14 -16.87
CA LEU A 516 28.75 47.11 -17.75
C LEU A 516 29.75 48.01 -17.00
N ILE A 517 29.42 48.44 -15.77
CA ILE A 517 30.34 49.16 -14.88
C ILE A 517 31.55 48.29 -14.51
N GLU A 518 31.35 47.00 -14.26
CA GLU A 518 32.42 46.02 -14.00
C GLU A 518 33.18 45.60 -15.28
N HIS A 519 32.92 46.27 -16.41
CA HIS A 519 33.47 45.96 -17.72
C HIS A 519 33.28 44.50 -18.16
N ARG A 520 32.08 43.97 -17.94
CA ARG A 520 31.66 42.61 -18.32
C ARG A 520 30.64 42.64 -19.45
N PHE A 521 30.69 41.61 -20.29
CA PHE A 521 29.73 41.42 -21.35
C PHE A 521 28.33 41.06 -20.82
N VAL A 522 27.32 41.66 -21.45
CA VAL A 522 25.91 41.30 -21.29
C VAL A 522 25.42 40.69 -22.60
N SER A 523 24.85 39.48 -22.52
CA SER A 523 24.33 38.78 -23.70
C SER A 523 23.05 39.42 -24.22
N ALA A 524 22.84 39.36 -25.53
CA ALA A 524 21.61 39.84 -26.17
C ALA A 524 20.36 39.16 -25.57
N ARG A 525 20.44 37.86 -25.26
CA ARG A 525 19.35 37.13 -24.59
C ARG A 525 18.98 37.74 -23.23
N ARG A 526 19.98 38.17 -22.44
CA ARG A 526 19.72 38.83 -21.15
C ARG A 526 19.11 40.21 -21.36
N LEU A 527 19.62 40.99 -22.30
CA LEU A 527 19.05 42.30 -22.64
C LEU A 527 17.57 42.17 -23.05
N ILE A 528 17.26 41.29 -24.01
CA ILE A 528 15.90 41.06 -24.50
C ILE A 528 14.98 40.67 -23.35
N TRP A 529 15.41 39.77 -22.48
CA TRP A 529 14.62 39.36 -21.32
C TRP A 529 14.34 40.53 -20.37
N VAL A 530 15.35 41.36 -20.06
CA VAL A 530 15.17 42.55 -19.21
C VAL A 530 14.24 43.57 -19.87
N CYS A 531 14.44 43.89 -21.15
CA CYS A 531 13.61 44.85 -21.87
C CYS A 531 12.15 44.38 -21.96
N ASN A 532 11.90 43.10 -22.20
CA ASN A 532 10.55 42.53 -22.19
C ASN A 532 9.89 42.65 -20.80
N LEU A 533 10.66 42.40 -19.73
CA LEU A 533 10.15 42.57 -18.37
C LEU A 533 9.82 44.03 -18.06
N VAL A 534 10.69 44.97 -18.43
CA VAL A 534 10.47 46.42 -18.25
C VAL A 534 9.28 46.89 -19.09
N ALA A 535 9.16 46.45 -20.34
CA ALA A 535 8.06 46.80 -21.21
C ALA A 535 6.70 46.38 -20.62
N ARG A 536 6.66 45.18 -20.03
CA ARG A 536 5.47 44.64 -19.36
C ARG A 536 5.06 45.40 -18.11
N VAL A 537 6.01 45.96 -17.35
CA VAL A 537 5.75 46.56 -16.02
C VAL A 537 5.68 48.09 -16.06
N GLU A 538 6.59 48.75 -16.77
CA GLU A 538 6.76 50.20 -16.77
C GLU A 538 6.36 50.88 -18.10
N SER A 539 6.18 50.11 -19.18
CA SER A 539 5.88 50.49 -20.58
C SER A 539 7.04 50.28 -21.58
N GLU A 540 6.66 50.10 -22.84
CA GLU A 540 7.60 49.93 -23.96
C GLU A 540 8.53 51.13 -24.15
N ARG A 541 8.07 52.35 -23.83
CA ARG A 541 8.89 53.57 -23.91
C ARG A 541 10.09 53.50 -22.97
N VAL A 542 9.89 53.02 -21.74
CA VAL A 542 10.96 52.86 -20.76
C VAL A 542 11.91 51.74 -21.19
N ALA A 543 11.40 50.65 -21.75
CA ALA A 543 12.22 49.56 -22.28
C ALA A 543 13.14 50.03 -23.43
N LYS A 544 12.62 50.82 -24.37
CA LYS A 544 13.43 51.44 -25.45
C LYS A 544 14.50 52.38 -24.91
N GLN A 545 14.21 53.13 -23.85
CA GLN A 545 15.21 53.98 -23.21
C GLN A 545 16.33 53.15 -22.55
N VAL A 546 15.98 52.05 -21.87
CA VAL A 546 16.97 51.11 -21.29
C VAL A 546 17.82 50.49 -22.39
N GLU A 547 17.22 50.07 -23.50
CA GLU A 547 17.92 49.52 -24.66
C GLU A 547 18.87 50.55 -25.30
N ASN A 548 18.43 51.79 -25.52
CA ASN A 548 19.28 52.85 -26.06
C ASN A 548 20.48 53.13 -25.14
N ASN A 549 20.25 53.23 -23.83
CA ASN A 549 21.32 53.43 -22.85
C ASN A 549 22.30 52.24 -22.84
N PHE A 550 21.79 51.02 -22.98
CA PHE A 550 22.63 49.83 -23.12
C PHE A 550 23.54 49.91 -24.33
N TRP A 551 23.02 50.27 -25.50
CA TRP A 551 23.81 50.39 -26.73
C TRP A 551 24.86 51.49 -26.64
N LEU A 552 24.52 52.64 -26.03
CA LEU A 552 25.48 53.71 -25.78
C LEU A 552 26.62 53.26 -24.86
N TRP A 553 26.30 52.64 -23.72
CA TRP A 553 27.31 52.14 -22.79
C TRP A 553 28.16 51.02 -23.38
N ARG A 554 27.54 50.11 -24.14
CA ARG A 554 28.26 49.08 -24.86
C ARG A 554 29.20 49.71 -25.89
N GLY A 555 28.75 50.70 -26.66
CA GLY A 555 29.59 51.44 -27.60
C GLY A 555 30.81 52.05 -26.91
N ASN A 556 30.61 52.75 -25.79
CA ASN A 556 31.70 53.33 -25.00
C ASN A 556 32.67 52.27 -24.46
N LEU A 557 32.15 51.11 -24.02
CA LEU A 557 32.97 50.00 -23.54
C LEU A 557 33.85 49.43 -24.67
N ILE A 558 33.30 49.33 -25.88
CA ILE A 558 34.03 48.86 -27.06
C ILE A 558 35.11 49.86 -27.46
N THR A 559 34.80 51.17 -27.47
CA THR A 559 35.77 52.23 -27.75
C THR A 559 36.91 52.20 -26.73
N HIS A 560 36.60 52.19 -25.43
CA HIS A 560 37.61 52.10 -24.37
C HIS A 560 38.49 50.84 -24.50
N ALA A 561 37.90 49.68 -24.81
CA ALA A 561 38.66 48.46 -25.00
C ALA A 561 39.57 48.50 -26.25
N LYS A 562 39.16 49.19 -27.31
CA LYS A 562 40.00 49.45 -28.50
C LYS A 562 41.13 50.42 -28.17
N ASP A 563 40.87 51.48 -27.43
CA ASP A 563 41.87 52.47 -27.05
C ASP A 563 42.96 51.83 -26.17
N VAL A 564 42.57 51.06 -25.15
CA VAL A 564 43.51 50.30 -24.30
C VAL A 564 44.32 49.28 -25.11
N HIS A 565 43.73 48.68 -26.15
CA HIS A 565 44.46 47.76 -27.03
C HIS A 565 45.49 48.49 -27.89
N ASN A 566 45.13 49.67 -28.42
CA ASN A 566 46.01 50.51 -29.23
C ASN A 566 47.15 51.10 -28.40
N GLU A 567 46.87 51.56 -27.17
CA GLU A 567 47.86 52.08 -26.21
C GLU A 567 48.88 51.01 -25.77
N ALA A 568 48.47 49.74 -25.72
CA ALA A 568 49.35 48.62 -25.38
C ALA A 568 50.34 48.21 -26.50
N GLY A 569 50.36 48.93 -27.64
CA GLY A 569 51.45 48.88 -28.62
C GLY A 569 51.69 47.53 -29.32
N GLY A 570 50.73 46.60 -29.32
CA GLY A 570 50.87 45.32 -30.05
C GLY A 570 51.94 44.36 -29.52
N ASP A 571 52.46 44.57 -28.30
CA ASP A 571 53.53 43.73 -27.73
C ASP A 571 53.01 42.31 -27.41
N ARG A 572 53.76 41.27 -27.79
CA ARG A 572 53.36 39.84 -27.66
C ARG A 572 53.21 39.39 -26.20
N LYS A 573 53.77 40.11 -25.23
CA LYS A 573 53.54 39.90 -23.79
C LYS A 573 52.17 40.43 -23.31
N ALA A 574 51.48 41.24 -24.11
CA ALA A 574 50.14 41.78 -23.84
C ALA A 574 48.98 40.78 -24.11
N LYS A 575 49.23 39.46 -24.12
CA LYS A 575 48.16 38.42 -24.19
C LYS A 575 47.06 38.60 -23.12
N ALA A 576 47.35 39.31 -22.03
CA ALA A 576 46.39 39.71 -21.00
C ALA A 576 45.32 40.72 -21.48
N SER A 577 45.58 41.51 -22.52
CA SER A 577 44.58 42.45 -23.10
C SER A 577 43.63 41.73 -24.08
N ILE A 578 44.14 40.73 -24.83
CA ILE A 578 43.33 39.87 -25.72
C ILE A 578 42.36 39.00 -24.92
N SER A 579 42.73 38.49 -23.75
CA SER A 579 41.80 37.78 -22.86
C SER A 579 40.73 38.71 -22.29
N ARG A 580 41.05 39.99 -22.07
CA ARG A 580 40.09 41.06 -21.72
C ARG A 580 39.10 41.31 -22.85
N LEU A 581 39.58 41.43 -24.09
CA LEU A 581 38.76 41.58 -25.31
C LEU A 581 37.84 40.36 -25.57
N LYS A 582 38.36 39.13 -25.40
CA LYS A 582 37.55 37.90 -25.41
C LYS A 582 36.55 37.86 -24.25
N GLY A 583 36.95 38.31 -23.06
CA GLY A 583 36.12 38.35 -21.85
C GLY A 583 34.95 39.35 -21.93
N ILE A 584 35.06 40.37 -22.78
CA ILE A 584 33.99 41.31 -23.14
C ILE A 584 33.30 40.98 -24.47
N GLY A 585 33.58 39.81 -25.06
CA GLY A 585 32.86 39.31 -26.25
C GLY A 585 33.08 40.12 -27.52
N LEU A 586 34.25 40.74 -27.67
CA LEU A 586 34.65 41.50 -28.86
C LEU A 586 35.44 40.68 -29.89
N LEU A 587 35.85 39.46 -29.54
CA LEU A 587 36.60 38.51 -30.36
C LEU A 587 36.00 37.11 -30.28
#